data_AF-P0DX81-F1
#
_entry.id   AF-P0DX81-F1
#
_cell.length_a   1.000
_cell.length_b   1.000
_cell.length_c   1.000
_cell.angle_alpha   90.00
_cell.angle_beta   90.00
_cell.angle_gamma   90.00
#
_symmetry.space_group_name_H-M   'P 1'
#
loop_
_entity.id
_entity.type
_entity.pdbx_description
1 polymer ?
#
loop_
_entity_poly.entity_id
_entity_poly.type
_entity_poly.pdbx_seq_one_letter_code
_entity_poly.pdbx_strand_id
1 'polypeptide(L)'
;MNDEFSRASEHIWKYFELHAQQRMTVFNFYIAITGLLAAGIGVTLQQGGKYVLFTSLMGVFVAFISFIFWKLDQRVSILIKNAEIALQDLECQFSNEKLRIITKDNSSNLLNLGISSSWTYGKCFRISFVIVGFTGILLAITPFLMKVSTS
;
A
#
# COMPACT_ATOMS: atom_id res chain seq x y z
N MET A 1 -17.77 10.79 33.30
CA MET A 1 -18.01 11.18 31.89
C MET A 1 -16.73 11.70 31.23
N ASN A 2 -16.03 12.70 31.81
CA ASN A 2 -14.76 13.20 31.23
C ASN A 2 -13.65 12.12 31.15
N ASP A 3 -13.50 11.27 32.18
CA ASP A 3 -12.45 10.26 32.18
C ASP A 3 -12.69 9.15 31.15
N GLU A 4 -13.92 8.66 31.04
CA GLU A 4 -14.29 7.65 30.03
C GLU A 4 -14.14 8.20 28.62
N PHE A 5 -14.59 9.43 28.36
CA PHE A 5 -14.40 10.10 27.08
C PHE A 5 -12.92 10.29 26.74
N SER A 6 -12.09 10.68 27.72
CA SER A 6 -10.65 10.86 27.54
C SER A 6 -9.97 9.52 27.22
N ARG A 7 -10.32 8.45 27.95
CA ARG A 7 -9.82 7.09 27.69
C ARG A 7 -10.25 6.55 26.34
N ALA A 8 -11.51 6.76 25.95
CA ALA A 8 -12.02 6.36 24.64
C ALA A 8 -11.28 7.11 23.52
N SER A 9 -11.10 8.42 23.68
CA SER A 9 -10.34 9.26 22.74
C SER A 9 -8.89 8.79 22.60
N GLU A 10 -8.22 8.51 23.73
CA GLU A 10 -6.86 8.01 23.74
C GLU A 10 -6.75 6.62 23.10
N HIS A 11 -7.69 5.71 23.39
CA HIS A 11 -7.72 4.38 22.79
C HIS A 11 -7.90 4.45 21.28
N ILE A 12 -8.84 5.25 20.78
CA ILE A 12 -9.11 5.41 19.36
C ILE A 12 -7.91 6.06 18.66
N TRP A 13 -7.32 7.09 19.28
CA TRP A 13 -6.11 7.73 18.75
C TRP A 13 -4.93 6.76 18.65
N LYS A 14 -4.66 5.99 19.71
CA LYS A 14 -3.62 4.95 19.72
C LYS A 14 -3.87 3.88 18.67
N TYR A 15 -5.12 3.48 18.48
CA TYR A 15 -5.50 2.50 17.46
C TYR A 15 -5.25 3.05 16.04
N PHE A 16 -5.62 4.31 15.78
CA PHE A 16 -5.31 5.01 14.53
C PHE A 16 -3.79 5.09 14.28
N GLU A 17 -3.02 5.56 15.26
CA GLU A 17 -1.58 5.74 15.18
C GLU A 17 -0.86 4.41 14.90
N LEU A 18 -1.23 3.35 15.63
CA LEU A 18 -0.66 2.01 15.46
C LEU A 18 -0.85 1.51 14.02
N HIS A 19 -2.06 1.62 13.48
CA HIS A 19 -2.34 1.12 12.13
C HIS A 19 -1.78 2.03 11.03
N ALA A 20 -1.71 3.34 11.25
CA ALA A 20 -1.02 4.27 10.36
C ALA A 20 0.48 3.95 10.27
N GLN A 21 1.14 3.70 11.41
CA GLN A 21 2.55 3.31 11.44
C GLN A 21 2.77 1.91 10.85
N GLN A 22 1.87 0.97 11.14
CA GLN A 22 1.90 -0.37 10.54
C GLN A 22 1.87 -0.29 9.02
N ARG A 23 1.06 0.61 8.44
CA ARG A 23 0.97 0.82 7.00
C ARG A 23 2.32 1.21 6.39
N MET A 24 2.97 2.22 6.97
CA MET A 24 4.29 2.68 6.51
C MET A 24 5.35 1.58 6.64
N THR A 25 5.28 0.80 7.72
CA THR A 25 6.19 -0.33 7.95
C THR A 25 6.03 -1.43 6.90
N VAL A 26 4.78 -1.82 6.60
CA VAL A 26 4.47 -2.81 5.54
C VAL A 26 4.95 -2.29 4.17
N PHE A 27 4.74 -1.01 3.88
CA PHE A 27 5.22 -0.42 2.62
C PHE A 27 6.75 -0.41 2.51
N ASN A 28 7.46 -0.11 3.60
CA ASN A 28 8.93 -0.16 3.63
C ASN A 28 9.44 -1.60 3.39
N PHE A 29 8.82 -2.60 4.00
CA PHE A 29 9.16 -4.01 3.73
C PHE A 29 8.88 -4.41 2.28
N TYR A 30 7.81 -3.89 1.69
CA TYR A 30 7.52 -4.11 0.28
C TYR A 30 8.63 -3.57 -0.63
N ILE A 31 9.08 -2.33 -0.42
CA ILE A 31 10.17 -1.73 -1.19
C ILE A 31 11.46 -2.54 -1.01
N ALA A 32 11.77 -2.97 0.21
CA ALA A 32 12.96 -3.78 0.48
C ALA A 32 12.92 -5.12 -0.27
N ILE A 33 11.81 -5.85 -0.20
CA ILE A 33 11.65 -7.15 -0.87
C ILE A 33 11.66 -6.98 -2.39
N THR A 34 10.91 -6.01 -2.92
CA THR A 34 10.86 -5.77 -4.37
C THR A 34 12.19 -5.26 -4.92
N GLY A 35 12.92 -4.44 -4.17
CA GLY A 35 14.28 -4.02 -4.52
C GLY A 35 15.25 -5.21 -4.56
N LEU A 36 15.18 -6.11 -3.58
CA LEU A 36 15.99 -7.34 -3.56
C LEU A 36 15.64 -8.25 -4.75
N LEU A 37 14.36 -8.45 -5.03
CA LEU A 37 13.91 -9.26 -6.17
C LEU A 37 14.32 -8.63 -7.50
N ALA A 38 14.23 -7.31 -7.64
CA ALA A 38 14.68 -6.60 -8.83
C ALA A 38 16.20 -6.75 -9.04
N ALA A 39 17.00 -6.67 -7.98
CA ALA A 39 18.43 -6.93 -8.04
C ALA A 39 18.73 -8.39 -8.46
N GLY A 40 18.01 -9.36 -7.88
CA GLY A 40 18.13 -10.78 -8.23
C GLY A 40 17.80 -11.05 -9.71
N ILE A 41 16.71 -10.46 -10.22
CA ILE A 41 16.32 -10.53 -11.63
C ILE A 41 17.37 -9.87 -12.53
N GLY A 42 17.91 -8.72 -12.13
CA GLY A 42 18.98 -8.04 -12.87
C GLY A 42 20.23 -8.91 -13.03
N VAL A 43 20.66 -9.59 -11.96
CA VAL A 43 21.79 -10.51 -11.99
C VAL A 43 21.51 -11.72 -12.89
N THR A 44 20.31 -12.29 -12.84
CA THR A 44 19.98 -13.49 -13.63
C THR A 44 19.85 -13.18 -15.12
N LEU A 45 19.37 -11.99 -15.47
CA LEU A 45 19.36 -11.50 -16.85
C LEU A 45 20.79 -11.27 -17.37
N GLN A 46 21.71 -10.74 -16.55
CA GLN A 46 23.11 -10.54 -16.93
C GLN A 46 23.87 -11.85 -17.17
N GLN A 47 23.55 -12.92 -16.43
CA GLN A 47 24.19 -14.23 -16.60
C GLN A 47 23.74 -15.00 -17.86
N GLY A 48 22.86 -14.41 -18.68
CA GLY A 48 22.40 -14.97 -19.94
C GLY A 48 21.37 -16.10 -19.78
N GLY A 49 20.96 -16.68 -20.91
CA GLY A 49 19.83 -17.61 -21.01
C GLY A 49 19.92 -18.91 -20.17
N LYS A 50 21.04 -19.17 -19.49
CA LYS A 50 21.22 -20.35 -18.62
C LYS A 50 20.25 -20.36 -17.43
N TYR A 51 19.84 -19.19 -16.94
CA TYR A 51 18.96 -19.05 -15.77
C TYR A 51 17.56 -18.52 -16.13
N VAL A 52 17.09 -18.82 -17.35
CA VAL A 52 15.75 -18.47 -17.84
C VAL A 52 14.65 -18.91 -16.86
N LEU A 53 14.71 -20.16 -16.40
CA LEU A 53 13.71 -20.70 -15.47
C LEU A 53 13.69 -19.94 -14.15
N PHE A 54 14.88 -19.60 -13.62
CA PHE A 54 14.99 -18.86 -12.36
C PHE A 54 14.47 -17.42 -12.50
N THR A 55 14.76 -16.76 -13.62
CA THR A 55 14.22 -15.42 -13.92
C THR A 55 12.69 -15.45 -13.97
N SER A 56 12.12 -16.46 -14.63
CA SER A 56 10.66 -16.64 -14.70
C SER A 56 10.05 -16.88 -13.31
N LEU A 57 10.67 -17.74 -12.49
CA LEU A 57 10.25 -18.00 -11.12
C LEU A 57 10.29 -16.74 -10.25
N MET A 58 11.34 -15.92 -10.38
CA MET A 58 11.44 -14.63 -9.69
C MET A 58 10.35 -13.65 -10.13
N GLY A 59 10.03 -13.57 -11.42
CA GLY A 59 8.93 -12.73 -11.93
C GLY A 59 7.57 -13.12 -11.37
N VAL A 60 7.26 -14.43 -11.34
CA VAL A 60 6.05 -14.97 -10.69
C VAL A 60 6.03 -14.63 -9.20
N PHE A 61 7.18 -14.74 -8.52
CA PHE A 61 7.28 -14.41 -7.11
C PHE A 61 7.08 -12.90 -6.82
N VAL A 62 7.59 -12.00 -7.68
CA VAL A 62 7.32 -10.56 -7.60
C VAL A 62 5.81 -10.27 -7.71
N ALA A 63 5.13 -10.93 -8.66
CA ALA A 63 3.68 -10.79 -8.82
C ALA A 63 2.91 -11.31 -7.60
N PHE A 64 3.31 -12.48 -7.08
CA PHE A 64 2.72 -13.07 -5.88
C PHE A 64 2.89 -12.19 -4.64
N ILE A 65 4.10 -11.71 -4.37
CA ILE A 65 4.39 -10.80 -3.25
C ILE A 65 3.59 -9.50 -3.42
N SER A 66 3.56 -8.91 -4.62
CA SER A 66 2.77 -7.70 -4.87
C SER A 66 1.29 -7.90 -4.59
N PHE A 67 0.73 -9.07 -4.92
CA PHE A 67 -0.65 -9.41 -4.57
C PHE A 67 -0.88 -9.55 -3.05
N ILE A 68 0.04 -10.20 -2.32
CA ILE A 68 -0.05 -10.33 -0.87
C ILE A 68 0.00 -8.96 -0.19
N PHE A 69 0.98 -8.11 -0.57
CA PHE A 69 1.11 -6.77 -0.01
C PHE A 69 -0.06 -5.86 -0.38
N TRP A 70 -0.62 -6.01 -1.58
CA TRP A 70 -1.85 -5.32 -1.97
C TRP A 70 -3.02 -5.66 -1.02
N LYS A 71 -3.19 -6.94 -0.66
CA LYS A 71 -4.22 -7.37 0.30
C LYS A 71 -3.94 -6.88 1.72
N LEU A 72 -2.68 -6.87 2.16
CA LEU A 72 -2.28 -6.33 3.45
C LEU A 72 -2.57 -4.82 3.55
N ASP A 73 -2.20 -4.04 2.54
CA ASP A 73 -2.48 -2.60 2.49
C ASP A 73 -3.99 -2.32 2.44
N GLN A 74 -4.77 -3.13 1.72
CA GLN A 74 -6.23 -3.02 1.71
C GLN A 74 -6.81 -3.21 3.12
N ARG A 75 -6.36 -4.23 3.86
CA ARG A 75 -6.81 -4.49 5.23
C ARG A 75 -6.44 -3.32 6.15
N VAL A 76 -5.17 -2.90 6.16
CA VAL A 76 -4.71 -1.81 7.02
C VAL A 76 -5.45 -0.50 6.70
N SER A 77 -5.71 -0.21 5.42
CA SER A 77 -6.50 0.94 5.01
C SER A 77 -7.91 0.94 5.60
N ILE A 78 -8.57 -0.22 5.69
CA ILE A 78 -9.90 -0.35 6.31
C ILE A 78 -9.81 -0.08 7.82
N LEU A 79 -8.80 -0.61 8.50
CA LEU A 79 -8.62 -0.41 9.94
C LEU A 79 -8.37 1.07 10.28
N ILE A 80 -7.53 1.74 9.48
CA ILE A 80 -7.31 3.19 9.59
C ILE A 80 -8.63 3.93 9.37
N LYS A 81 -9.41 3.57 8.35
CA LYS A 81 -10.67 4.26 8.06
C LYS A 81 -11.71 4.09 9.17
N ASN A 82 -11.77 2.92 9.79
CA ASN A 82 -12.65 2.69 10.95
C ASN A 82 -12.23 3.57 12.14
N ALA A 83 -10.92 3.75 12.35
CA ALA A 83 -10.40 4.63 13.39
C ALA A 83 -10.70 6.11 13.09
N GLU A 84 -10.55 6.55 11.83
CA GLU A 84 -10.92 7.89 11.39
C GLU A 84 -12.40 8.20 11.64
N ILE A 85 -13.30 7.26 11.33
CA ILE A 85 -14.74 7.42 11.58
C ILE A 85 -15.02 7.58 13.07
N ALA A 86 -14.41 6.73 13.92
CA ALA A 86 -14.56 6.84 15.36
C ALA A 86 -14.00 8.17 15.92
N LEU A 87 -12.91 8.69 15.35
CA LEU A 87 -12.39 10.01 15.71
C LEU A 87 -13.31 11.15 15.25
N GLN A 88 -13.96 11.04 14.08
CA GLN A 88 -14.95 12.02 13.62
C GLN A 88 -16.15 12.08 14.57
N ASP A 89 -16.62 10.93 15.06
CA ASP A 89 -17.72 10.87 16.04
C ASP A 89 -17.34 11.51 17.38
N LEU A 90 -16.07 11.38 17.81
CA LEU A 90 -15.55 12.10 18.97
C LEU A 90 -15.43 13.61 18.70
N GLU A 91 -14.98 13.99 17.49
CA GLU A 91 -14.86 15.41 17.10
C GLU A 91 -16.20 16.16 17.09
N CYS A 92 -17.30 15.45 16.80
CA CYS A 92 -18.65 16.02 16.83
C CYS A 92 -19.04 16.51 18.24
N GLN A 93 -18.42 15.98 19.30
CA GLN A 93 -18.66 16.41 20.68
C GLN A 93 -17.89 17.69 21.04
N PHE A 94 -16.89 18.09 20.24
CA PHE A 94 -16.20 19.36 20.45
C PHE A 94 -17.07 20.53 19.99
N SER A 95 -17.21 21.53 20.86
CA SER A 95 -17.91 22.78 20.57
C SER A 95 -17.14 23.68 19.59
N ASN A 96 -15.81 23.49 19.48
CA ASN A 96 -14.96 24.31 18.65
C ASN A 96 -14.74 23.66 17.28
N GLU A 97 -15.29 24.26 16.23
CA GLU A 97 -15.15 23.77 14.85
C GLU A 97 -13.68 23.66 14.40
N LYS A 98 -12.77 24.47 14.97
CA LYS A 98 -11.33 24.40 14.63
C LYS A 98 -10.67 23.10 15.07
N LEU A 99 -11.26 22.38 16.04
CA LEU A 99 -10.77 21.08 16.50
C LEU A 99 -11.29 19.92 15.64
N ARG A 100 -12.25 20.16 14.73
CA ARG A 100 -12.82 19.13 13.84
C ARG A 100 -11.98 18.93 12.58
N ILE A 101 -10.71 18.59 12.79
CA ILE A 101 -9.69 18.55 11.72
C ILE A 101 -10.00 17.41 10.76
N ILE A 102 -10.31 16.23 11.29
CA ILE A 102 -10.53 15.01 10.49
C ILE A 102 -11.83 15.14 9.69
N THR A 103 -12.87 15.71 10.30
CA THR A 103 -14.16 15.98 9.64
C THR A 103 -13.99 16.95 8.46
N LYS A 104 -13.18 17.99 8.63
CA LYS A 104 -12.87 18.97 7.58
C LYS A 104 -12.05 18.36 6.44
N ASP A 105 -11.09 17.49 6.76
CA ASP A 105 -10.27 16.83 5.73
C ASP A 105 -11.06 15.79 4.92
N ASN A 106 -11.98 15.06 5.55
CA ASN A 106 -12.84 14.12 4.84
C ASN A 106 -13.83 14.83 3.89
N SER A 107 -14.38 15.98 4.31
CA SER A 107 -15.27 16.79 3.47
C SER A 107 -14.52 17.46 2.30
N SER A 108 -13.29 17.94 2.49
CA SER A 108 -12.47 18.51 1.41
C SER A 108 -12.08 17.45 0.35
N ASN A 109 -11.78 16.22 0.79
CA ASN A 109 -11.51 15.08 -0.09
C ASN A 109 -12.76 14.66 -0.89
N LEU A 110 -13.95 14.70 -0.27
CA LEU A 110 -15.21 14.42 -0.97
C LEU A 110 -15.59 15.52 -1.97
N LEU A 111 -15.23 16.78 -1.72
CA LEU A 111 -15.48 17.87 -2.68
C LEU A 111 -14.52 17.79 -3.87
N ASN A 112 -13.29 17.33 -3.65
CA ASN A 112 -12.32 17.10 -4.71
C ASN A 112 -12.48 15.67 -5.27
N LEU A 113 -13.51 15.40 -6.06
CA LEU A 113 -13.62 14.14 -6.81
C LEU A 113 -12.87 14.14 -8.17
N GLY A 114 -12.24 15.25 -8.54
CA GLY A 114 -11.53 15.38 -9.81
C GLY A 114 -10.28 14.51 -9.92
N ILE A 115 -9.81 14.27 -11.15
CA ILE A 115 -8.55 13.55 -11.43
C ILE A 115 -7.33 14.26 -10.79
N SER A 116 -7.42 15.58 -10.62
CA SER A 116 -6.43 16.44 -9.95
C SER A 116 -6.60 16.51 -8.43
N SER A 117 -7.55 15.78 -7.86
CA SER A 117 -7.70 15.69 -6.41
C SER A 117 -6.50 14.97 -5.80
N SER A 118 -6.11 15.38 -4.59
CA SER A 118 -5.11 14.70 -3.79
C SER A 118 -5.43 13.20 -3.71
N TRP A 119 -4.65 12.38 -4.43
CA TRP A 119 -4.82 10.94 -4.36
C TRP A 119 -4.52 10.50 -2.93
N THR A 120 -5.46 9.80 -2.32
CA THR A 120 -5.23 9.23 -1.00
C THR A 120 -4.03 8.29 -1.06
N TYR A 121 -3.23 8.23 0.00
CA TYR A 121 -2.14 7.25 0.14
C TYR A 121 -2.62 5.82 -0.21
N GLY A 122 -3.88 5.51 0.11
CA GLY A 122 -4.64 4.33 -0.31
C GLY A 122 -4.53 3.98 -1.80
N LYS A 123 -4.73 4.97 -2.67
CA LYS A 123 -4.77 4.78 -4.12
C LYS A 123 -3.37 4.66 -4.70
N CYS A 124 -2.44 5.51 -4.24
CA CYS A 124 -1.04 5.50 -4.71
C CYS A 124 -0.38 4.13 -4.49
N PHE A 125 -0.49 3.57 -3.28
CA PHE A 125 0.10 2.27 -2.98
C PHE A 125 -0.55 1.15 -3.79
N ARG A 126 -1.88 1.13 -3.92
CA ARG A 126 -2.57 0.14 -4.77
C ARG A 126 -2.11 0.19 -6.22
N ILE A 127 -1.91 1.38 -6.79
CA ILE A 127 -1.37 1.54 -8.14
C ILE A 127 0.06 1.00 -8.21
N SER A 128 0.92 1.30 -7.22
CA SER A 128 2.28 0.75 -7.21
C SER A 128 2.32 -0.78 -7.17
N PHE A 129 1.47 -1.43 -6.36
CA PHE A 129 1.40 -2.89 -6.30
C PHE A 129 0.94 -3.49 -7.62
N VAL A 130 -0.02 -2.84 -8.28
CA VAL A 130 -0.52 -3.28 -9.59
C VAL A 130 0.57 -3.14 -10.66
N ILE A 131 1.25 -1.99 -10.74
CA ILE A 131 2.32 -1.76 -11.72
C ILE A 131 3.48 -2.74 -11.54
N VAL A 132 3.97 -2.89 -10.30
CA VAL A 132 5.09 -3.79 -10.01
C VAL A 132 4.66 -5.25 -10.18
N GLY A 133 3.43 -5.61 -9.82
CA GLY A 133 2.88 -6.94 -10.04
C GLY A 133 2.80 -7.29 -11.53
N PHE A 134 2.26 -6.40 -12.36
CA PHE A 134 2.24 -6.57 -13.81
C PHE A 134 3.64 -6.62 -14.41
N THR A 135 4.56 -5.80 -13.92
CA THR A 135 5.97 -5.84 -14.33
C THR A 135 6.60 -7.19 -14.01
N GLY A 136 6.28 -7.78 -12.85
CA GLY A 136 6.70 -9.13 -12.49
C GLY A 136 6.16 -10.20 -13.45
N ILE A 137 4.89 -10.10 -13.88
CA ILE A 137 4.30 -11.01 -14.88
C ILE A 137 5.00 -10.85 -16.24
N LEU A 138 5.24 -9.62 -16.70
CA LEU A 138 5.95 -9.38 -17.96
C LEU A 138 7.37 -9.95 -17.91
N LEU A 139 8.10 -9.73 -16.82
CA LEU A 139 9.43 -10.30 -16.59
C LEU A 139 9.42 -11.84 -16.50
N ALA A 140 8.30 -12.45 -16.11
CA ALA A 140 8.17 -13.90 -16.12
C ALA A 140 8.04 -14.46 -17.56
N ILE A 141 7.53 -13.66 -18.50
CA ILE A 141 7.28 -14.02 -19.90
C ILE A 141 8.49 -13.68 -20.80
N THR A 142 9.24 -12.63 -20.51
CA THR A 142 10.43 -12.22 -21.30
C THR A 142 11.39 -13.35 -21.67
N PRO A 143 11.77 -14.30 -20.79
CA PRO A 143 12.70 -15.35 -21.19
C PRO A 143 12.12 -16.33 -22.21
N PHE A 144 10.79 -16.53 -22.24
CA PHE A 144 10.14 -17.35 -23.27
C PHE A 144 10.19 -16.68 -24.64
N LEU A 145 9.99 -15.35 -24.70
CA LEU A 145 10.11 -14.58 -25.93
C LEU A 145 11.55 -14.57 -26.45
N MET A 146 12.54 -14.42 -25.56
CA MET A 146 13.95 -14.48 -25.97
C MET A 146 14.32 -15.87 -26.50
N LYS A 147 13.86 -16.95 -25.85
CA LYS A 147 14.11 -18.32 -26.33
C LYS A 147 13.48 -18.59 -27.69
N VAL A 148 12.25 -18.10 -27.93
CA VAL A 148 11.56 -18.20 -29.23
C VAL A 148 12.30 -17.42 -30.32
N SER A 149 12.86 -16.24 -30.01
CA SER A 149 13.60 -15.43 -30.99
C SER A 149 14.97 -16.01 -31.37
N THR A 150 15.56 -16.87 -30.52
CA THR A 150 16.87 -17.48 -30.77
C THR A 150 16.81 -18.86 -31.45
N SER A 151 15.62 -19.46 -31.57
CA SER A 151 15.41 -20.75 -32.25
C SER A 151 14.93 -20.56 -33.67
#